data_AF-A0AAD5YJB7-F1
#
_entry.id   AF-A0AAD5YJB7-F1
#
_cell.length_a   1.000
_cell.length_b   1.000
_cell.length_c   1.000
_cell.angle_alpha   90.00
_cell.angle_beta   90.00
_cell.angle_gamma   90.00
#
_symmetry.space_group_name_H-M   'P 1'
#
loop_
_entity.id
_entity.type
_entity.pdbx_description
1 polymer ?
#
loop_
_entity_poly.entity_id
_entity_poly.type
_entity_poly.pdbx_seq_one_letter_code
_entity_poly.pdbx_strand_id
1 'polypeptide(L)'
;MTQQLDLEGTTGPLYLKITSRNVRILGPTTLNLHLKCHESYHPCHLYSGPLCFTAASSVGSTRVSVDEGIKTIRFCLLGNLTSTTDRTFSKTVVCKMEIASIDESNQTEDGSAIANSQSKDLENESINYCYVLRELQGSIIPEFYGFFSCPASDVRGNISCVLTQYHGKAIRHEPEHRNSLEVRKSIWYALDTIHEQGLMHHDIINGGWGRNVVVDLEGTKPKIFIIDFEDARPHDCLKAPPIFSLGLEYESDSCYELWRYGLDAQLYAPGFILCRNKLIPLERARSIEELDKTRFVDYSEASEIEYEDHIIFAKFAWDKYMERYGHLPFVQAVISTLDKSSELEHCQALV
;
A
#
# COMPACT_ATOMS: atom_id res chain seq x y z
N MET A 1 -17.11 -10.30 25.42
CA MET A 1 -17.04 -11.77 25.51
C MET A 1 -15.60 -12.17 25.81
N THR A 2 -15.36 -13.05 26.77
CA THR A 2 -14.05 -13.68 26.94
C THR A 2 -14.15 -15.07 26.35
N GLN A 3 -13.33 -15.37 25.35
CA GLN A 3 -13.28 -16.67 24.70
C GLN A 3 -11.95 -17.32 25.05
N GLN A 4 -12.00 -18.56 25.53
CA GLN A 4 -10.83 -19.39 25.70
C GLN A 4 -10.55 -20.08 24.36
N LEU A 5 -9.30 -20.05 23.92
CA LEU A 5 -8.80 -20.84 22.80
C LEU A 5 -7.76 -21.79 23.36
N ASP A 6 -8.08 -23.09 23.40
CA ASP A 6 -7.07 -24.11 23.62
C ASP A 6 -6.40 -24.39 22.27
N LEU A 7 -5.20 -23.83 22.10
CA LEU A 7 -4.37 -24.08 20.94
C LEU A 7 -3.42 -25.23 21.27
N GLU A 8 -3.43 -26.30 20.47
CA GLU A 8 -2.44 -27.37 20.63
C GLU A 8 -1.02 -26.80 20.53
N GLY A 9 -0.18 -27.08 21.54
CA GLY A 9 1.22 -26.65 21.59
C GLY A 9 1.49 -25.36 22.39
N THR A 10 0.48 -24.64 22.89
CA THR A 10 0.77 -23.50 23.80
C THR A 10 1.08 -23.99 25.22
N THR A 11 1.87 -23.23 25.99
CA THR A 11 2.16 -23.51 27.41
C THR A 11 0.99 -23.18 28.36
N GLY A 12 -0.23 -23.03 27.81
CA GLY A 12 -1.44 -22.66 28.53
C GLY A 12 -2.52 -22.10 27.60
N PRO A 13 -3.77 -22.01 28.09
CA PRO A 13 -4.89 -21.47 27.31
C PRO A 13 -4.65 -20.00 26.91
N LEU A 14 -4.94 -19.67 25.65
CA LEU A 14 -4.97 -18.29 25.18
C LEU A 14 -6.37 -17.73 25.44
N TYR A 15 -6.53 -16.78 26.36
CA TYR A 15 -7.83 -16.12 26.51
C TYR A 15 -7.87 -14.87 25.63
N LEU A 16 -8.87 -14.76 24.75
CA LEU A 16 -9.16 -13.54 24.02
C LEU A 16 -10.32 -12.84 24.70
N LYS A 17 -10.07 -11.66 25.26
CA LYS A 17 -11.14 -10.74 25.67
C LYS A 17 -11.52 -9.87 24.48
N ILE A 18 -12.60 -10.27 23.84
CA ILE A 18 -13.23 -9.58 22.72
C ILE A 18 -14.25 -8.59 23.30
N THR A 19 -14.04 -7.32 23.06
CA THR A 19 -15.01 -6.25 23.28
C THR A 19 -15.51 -5.76 21.93
N SER A 20 -16.60 -4.99 21.89
CA SER A 20 -17.14 -4.43 20.64
C SER A 20 -16.18 -3.54 19.85
N ARG A 21 -15.02 -3.19 20.43
CA ARG A 21 -14.03 -2.32 19.79
C ARG A 21 -12.60 -2.85 19.81
N ASN A 22 -12.32 -3.93 20.56
CA ASN A 22 -10.94 -4.39 20.79
C ASN A 22 -10.92 -5.87 21.16
N VAL A 23 -9.90 -6.60 20.70
CA VAL A 23 -9.52 -7.91 21.23
C VAL A 23 -8.24 -7.74 22.04
N ARG A 24 -8.26 -8.20 23.28
CA ARG A 24 -7.07 -8.28 24.13
C ARG A 24 -6.74 -9.74 24.38
N ILE A 25 -5.48 -10.10 24.16
CA ILE A 25 -4.95 -11.37 24.64
C ILE A 25 -4.80 -11.25 26.17
N LEU A 26 -5.57 -12.03 26.90
CA LEU A 26 -5.46 -12.23 28.34
C LEU A 26 -4.77 -13.58 28.54
N GLY A 27 -3.54 -13.59 29.03
CA GLY A 27 -2.76 -14.82 29.11
C GLY A 27 -1.31 -14.55 29.47
N PRO A 28 -0.45 -15.59 29.47
CA PRO A 28 0.97 -15.41 29.70
C PRO A 28 1.55 -14.34 28.77
N THR A 29 2.60 -13.66 29.21
CA THR A 29 3.30 -12.59 28.46
C THR A 29 3.87 -13.04 27.11
N THR A 30 3.77 -14.32 26.77
CA THR A 30 4.38 -14.94 25.62
C THR A 30 3.42 -15.97 25.02
N LEU A 31 3.15 -15.84 23.72
CA LEU A 31 2.43 -16.82 22.92
C LEU A 31 3.45 -17.65 22.13
N ASN A 32 3.48 -18.96 22.35
CA ASN A 32 4.30 -19.91 21.59
C ASN A 32 3.38 -20.74 20.69
N LEU A 33 3.51 -20.59 19.38
CA LEU A 33 2.79 -21.41 18.40
C LEU A 33 3.75 -22.44 17.83
N HIS A 34 3.40 -23.72 17.99
CA HIS A 34 4.07 -24.81 17.32
C HIS A 34 3.42 -25.00 15.96
N LEU A 35 4.07 -24.47 14.92
CA LEU A 35 3.52 -24.48 13.58
C LEU A 35 3.95 -25.78 12.90
N LYS A 36 2.96 -26.65 12.69
CA LYS A 36 3.14 -27.85 11.87
C LYS A 36 2.58 -27.57 10.49
N CYS A 37 3.42 -27.73 9.49
CA CYS A 37 3.00 -27.59 8.11
C CYS A 37 2.00 -28.70 7.75
N HIS A 38 0.90 -28.33 7.10
CA HIS A 38 -0.07 -29.29 6.60
C HIS A 38 0.47 -29.91 5.30
N GLU A 39 0.75 -31.21 5.30
CA GLU A 39 1.45 -31.90 4.19
C GLU A 39 0.74 -31.78 2.83
N SER A 40 -0.57 -31.47 2.82
CA SER A 40 -1.35 -31.30 1.58
C SER A 40 -1.31 -29.90 0.99
N TYR A 41 -0.72 -28.91 1.65
CA TYR A 41 -0.71 -27.51 1.20
C TYR A 41 0.67 -27.07 0.72
N HIS A 42 0.83 -27.15 -0.61
CA HIS A 42 1.78 -26.46 -1.50
C HIS A 42 3.31 -26.64 -1.29
N PRO A 43 4.11 -26.80 -2.38
CA PRO A 43 5.54 -27.10 -2.34
C PRO A 43 6.47 -25.91 -2.03
N CYS A 44 5.96 -24.73 -1.67
CA CYS A 44 6.77 -23.52 -1.52
C CYS A 44 7.33 -23.30 -0.11
N HIS A 45 7.48 -24.37 0.67
CA HIS A 45 8.13 -24.29 1.97
C HIS A 45 9.62 -24.05 1.78
N LEU A 46 10.08 -22.86 2.15
CA LEU A 46 11.52 -22.60 2.33
C LEU A 46 12.12 -23.46 3.45
N TYR A 47 11.28 -24.04 4.32
CA TYR A 47 11.72 -24.77 5.52
C TYR A 47 11.01 -26.11 5.67
N SER A 48 11.80 -27.19 5.69
CA SER A 48 11.35 -28.53 6.05
C SER A 48 11.64 -28.78 7.54
N GLY A 49 10.73 -28.38 8.42
CA GLY A 49 10.87 -28.66 9.86
C GLY A 49 9.83 -27.97 10.74
N PRO A 50 9.72 -28.37 12.01
CA PRO A 50 8.85 -27.69 12.97
C PRO A 50 9.39 -26.29 13.24
N LEU A 51 8.52 -25.28 13.09
CA LEU A 51 8.81 -23.89 13.41
C LEU A 51 8.15 -23.52 14.74
N CYS A 52 8.88 -22.74 15.55
CA CYS A 52 8.34 -22.14 16.76
C CYS A 52 8.24 -20.63 16.56
N PHE A 53 7.01 -20.12 16.63
CA PHE A 53 6.74 -18.69 16.64
C PHE A 53 6.50 -18.23 18.08
N THR A 54 7.31 -17.28 18.53
CA THR A 54 7.21 -16.70 19.87
C THR A 54 6.89 -15.21 19.77
N ALA A 55 5.69 -14.81 20.22
CA ALA A 55 5.28 -13.41 20.30
C ALA A 55 5.21 -12.94 21.76
N ALA A 56 5.74 -11.74 22.04
CA ALA A 56 5.59 -11.08 23.33
C ALA A 56 4.28 -10.26 23.38
N SER A 57 3.56 -10.32 24.50
CA SER A 57 2.23 -9.68 24.68
C SER A 57 2.25 -8.15 24.62
N SER A 58 3.42 -7.52 24.66
CA SER A 58 3.60 -6.07 24.67
C SER A 58 3.76 -5.44 23.29
N VAL A 59 3.84 -6.23 22.21
CA VAL A 59 4.28 -5.74 20.90
C VAL A 59 3.20 -5.93 19.83
N GLY A 60 2.25 -5.00 19.75
CA GLY A 60 1.37 -4.92 18.59
C GLY A 60 0.09 -4.12 18.79
N SER A 61 -0.17 -3.20 17.87
CA SER A 61 -1.50 -2.61 17.66
C SER A 61 -2.37 -3.68 16.99
N THR A 62 -3.17 -4.40 17.77
CA THR A 62 -4.18 -5.32 17.23
C THR A 62 -5.30 -4.51 16.59
N ARG A 63 -5.36 -4.46 15.25
CA ARG A 63 -6.60 -4.05 14.56
C ARG A 63 -7.52 -5.26 14.54
N VAL A 64 -8.72 -5.06 15.05
CA VAL A 64 -9.78 -6.06 15.01
C VAL A 64 -10.92 -5.41 14.25
N SER A 65 -11.15 -5.86 13.03
CA SER A 65 -12.41 -5.66 12.36
C SER A 65 -13.33 -6.80 12.79
N VAL A 66 -14.38 -6.47 13.53
CA VAL A 66 -15.52 -7.37 13.69
C VAL A 66 -16.54 -6.90 12.68
N ASP A 67 -16.78 -7.69 11.64
CA ASP A 67 -17.80 -7.38 10.64
C ASP A 67 -19.18 -7.71 11.24
N GLU A 68 -20.12 -6.78 11.17
CA GLU A 68 -21.47 -6.94 11.75
C GLU A 68 -22.28 -7.91 10.88
N GLY A 69 -22.01 -9.20 11.06
CA GLY A 69 -22.61 -10.30 10.29
C GLY A 69 -21.67 -11.50 10.14
N ILE A 70 -20.35 -11.28 10.23
CA ILE A 70 -19.32 -12.33 10.07
C ILE A 70 -18.41 -12.35 11.30
N LYS A 71 -18.35 -13.50 11.97
CA LYS A 71 -17.59 -13.73 13.21
C LYS A 71 -16.11 -14.04 12.93
N THR A 72 -15.46 -13.27 12.07
CA THR A 72 -14.04 -13.46 11.81
C THR A 72 -13.21 -12.50 12.65
N ILE A 73 -12.17 -13.03 13.27
CA ILE A 73 -11.23 -12.23 14.06
C ILE A 73 -9.89 -12.25 13.33
N ARG A 74 -9.49 -11.11 12.78
CA ARG A 74 -8.16 -10.89 12.20
C ARG A 74 -7.26 -10.18 13.20
N PHE A 75 -6.00 -10.60 13.29
CA PHE A 75 -4.96 -9.88 14.03
C PHE A 75 -3.57 -10.17 13.48
N CYS A 76 -2.68 -9.19 13.64
CA CYS A 76 -1.27 -9.32 13.29
C CYS A 76 -0.42 -9.38 14.56
N LEU A 77 0.44 -10.39 14.67
CA LEU A 77 1.39 -10.54 15.77
C LEU A 77 2.80 -10.32 15.26
N LEU A 78 3.60 -9.55 16.00
CA LEU A 78 5.03 -9.45 15.80
C LEU A 78 5.74 -10.44 16.74
N GLY A 79 6.62 -11.26 16.20
CA GLY A 79 7.34 -12.25 17.00
C GLY A 79 8.65 -12.68 16.36
N ASN A 80 9.32 -13.62 17.02
CA ASN A 80 10.51 -14.26 16.49
C ASN A 80 10.15 -15.68 16.02
N LEU A 81 10.55 -15.99 14.79
CA LEU A 81 10.50 -17.32 14.23
C LEU A 81 11.84 -18.00 14.43
N THR A 82 11.84 -19.16 15.07
CA THR A 82 13.03 -19.97 15.30
C THR A 82 12.84 -21.37 14.74
N SER A 83 13.92 -21.95 14.21
CA SER A 83 13.92 -23.34 13.77
C SER A 83 14.23 -24.24 14.97
N THR A 84 13.47 -25.31 15.12
CA THR A 84 13.74 -26.33 16.16
C THR A 84 14.97 -27.17 15.85
N THR A 85 15.38 -27.23 14.57
CA THR A 85 16.53 -28.01 14.09
C THR A 85 17.76 -27.16 13.83
N ASP A 86 17.58 -25.87 13.53
CA ASP A 86 18.67 -24.91 13.27
C ASP A 86 18.64 -23.76 14.28
N ARG A 87 19.54 -23.81 15.26
CA ARG A 87 19.65 -22.79 16.32
C ARG A 87 20.16 -21.44 15.82
N THR A 88 20.70 -21.36 14.61
CA THR A 88 21.18 -20.09 14.03
C THR A 88 20.06 -19.32 13.33
N PHE A 89 18.93 -19.98 13.05
CA PHE A 89 17.78 -19.35 12.45
C PHE A 89 16.95 -18.60 13.48
N SER A 90 17.01 -17.27 13.41
CA SER A 90 16.12 -16.37 14.13
C SER A 90 15.74 -15.22 13.21
N LYS A 91 14.44 -15.07 12.95
CA LYS A 91 13.89 -14.00 12.11
C LYS A 91 12.77 -13.30 12.86
N THR A 92 12.72 -11.98 12.76
CA THR A 92 11.54 -11.22 13.20
C THR A 92 10.48 -11.30 12.11
N VAL A 93 9.29 -11.79 12.48
CA VAL A 93 8.21 -12.10 11.53
C VAL A 93 6.89 -11.48 11.97
N VAL A 94 6.04 -11.21 10.98
CA VAL A 94 4.64 -10.88 11.17
C VAL A 94 3.82 -12.15 10.95
N CYS A 95 2.96 -12.47 11.91
CA CYS A 95 1.95 -13.50 11.80
C CYS A 95 0.59 -12.83 11.61
N LYS A 96 0.06 -12.86 10.37
CA LYS A 96 -1.31 -12.45 10.06
C LYS A 96 -2.20 -13.65 10.32
N MET A 97 -3.03 -13.59 11.35
CA MET A 97 -3.88 -14.69 11.78
C MET A 97 -5.35 -14.33 11.59
N GLU A 98 -6.12 -15.31 11.15
CA GLU A 98 -7.57 -15.26 11.01
C GLU A 98 -8.21 -16.42 11.76
N ILE A 99 -9.23 -16.11 12.56
CA ILE A 99 -10.06 -17.11 13.24
C ILE A 99 -11.47 -16.97 12.68
N ALA A 100 -11.92 -17.97 11.90
CA ALA A 100 -13.29 -18.05 11.46
C ALA A 100 -14.14 -18.67 12.59
N SER A 101 -15.17 -17.96 13.07
CA SER A 101 -16.16 -18.56 13.99
C SER A 101 -17.46 -18.87 13.23
N ILE A 102 -17.93 -20.09 13.38
CA ILE A 102 -19.26 -20.50 12.89
C ILE A 102 -20.29 -20.10 13.93
N ASP A 103 -21.28 -19.28 13.56
CA ASP A 103 -22.42 -18.97 14.42
C ASP A 103 -23.39 -20.16 14.48
N GLU A 104 -23.63 -20.71 15.67
CA GLU A 104 -24.58 -21.81 15.86
C GLU A 104 -26.04 -21.39 15.61
N SER A 105 -26.33 -20.09 15.69
CA SER A 105 -27.71 -19.57 15.60
C SER A 105 -28.25 -19.42 14.17
N ASN A 106 -27.39 -19.45 13.15
CA ASN A 106 -27.77 -19.32 11.74
C ASN A 106 -27.38 -20.56 10.93
N GLN A 107 -27.84 -21.75 11.35
CA GLN A 107 -27.81 -22.97 10.52
C GLN A 107 -28.82 -22.91 9.37
N THR A 108 -28.78 -21.85 8.56
CA THR A 108 -29.32 -21.92 7.20
C THR A 108 -28.21 -22.49 6.32
N GLU A 109 -28.56 -23.25 5.28
CA GLU A 109 -27.58 -23.87 4.36
C GLU A 109 -26.59 -22.84 3.75
N ASP A 110 -26.95 -21.56 3.72
CA ASP A 110 -26.11 -20.43 3.27
C ASP A 110 -24.96 -20.06 4.24
N GLY A 111 -25.08 -20.31 5.55
CA GLY A 111 -24.06 -19.91 6.54
C GLY A 111 -22.74 -20.69 6.41
N SER A 112 -22.80 -21.92 5.88
CA SER A 112 -21.62 -22.74 5.56
C SER A 112 -20.80 -22.15 4.41
N ALA A 113 -21.43 -21.42 3.48
CA ALA A 113 -20.73 -20.87 2.32
C ALA A 113 -19.83 -19.68 2.68
N ILE A 114 -20.24 -18.89 3.68
CA ILE A 114 -19.54 -17.66 4.11
C ILE A 114 -18.34 -17.98 5.00
N ALA A 115 -18.44 -18.92 5.94
CA ALA A 115 -17.29 -19.36 6.75
C ALA A 115 -16.18 -19.99 5.89
N ASN A 116 -16.56 -20.63 4.78
CA ASN A 116 -15.62 -21.12 3.77
C ASN A 116 -15.04 -20.01 2.89
N SER A 117 -15.52 -18.75 2.94
CA SER A 117 -15.07 -17.70 2.02
C SER A 117 -13.86 -16.91 2.52
N GLN A 118 -13.64 -16.75 3.83
CA GLN A 118 -12.56 -15.88 4.34
C GLN A 118 -11.26 -16.61 4.68
N SER A 119 -11.30 -17.89 5.06
CA SER A 119 -10.09 -18.72 5.02
C SER A 119 -9.48 -18.76 3.62
N LYS A 120 -10.28 -18.50 2.57
CA LYS A 120 -9.78 -18.36 1.20
C LYS A 120 -8.97 -17.09 1.00
N ASP A 121 -9.18 -16.02 1.76
CA ASP A 121 -8.43 -14.77 1.57
C ASP A 121 -6.95 -14.97 1.92
N LEU A 122 -6.67 -15.53 3.11
CA LEU A 122 -5.29 -15.86 3.51
C LEU A 122 -4.69 -16.98 2.66
N GLU A 123 -5.50 -17.95 2.24
CA GLU A 123 -5.06 -19.01 1.34
C GLU A 123 -4.70 -18.45 -0.04
N ASN A 124 -5.53 -17.59 -0.62
CA ASN A 124 -5.28 -16.89 -1.89
C ASN A 124 -4.04 -16.00 -1.79
N GLU A 125 -3.90 -15.22 -0.71
CA GLU A 125 -2.71 -14.43 -0.43
C GLU A 125 -1.46 -15.34 -0.40
N SER A 126 -1.55 -16.51 0.26
CA SER A 126 -0.44 -17.47 0.30
C SER A 126 -0.06 -18.03 -1.06
N ILE A 127 -1.04 -18.30 -1.93
CA ILE A 127 -0.83 -18.77 -3.31
C ILE A 127 -0.06 -17.70 -4.09
N ASN A 128 -0.43 -16.42 -3.95
CA ASN A 128 0.27 -15.32 -4.60
C ASN A 128 1.74 -15.27 -4.18
N TYR A 129 2.05 -15.36 -2.88
CA TYR A 129 3.44 -15.43 -2.39
C TYR A 129 4.19 -16.65 -2.93
N CYS A 130 3.55 -17.82 -2.93
CA CYS A 130 4.19 -19.09 -3.29
C CYS A 130 4.58 -19.16 -4.77
N TYR A 131 3.72 -18.68 -5.66
CA TYR A 131 3.85 -18.95 -7.10
C TYR A 131 4.14 -17.71 -7.92
N VAL A 132 3.32 -16.67 -7.77
CA VAL A 132 3.36 -15.49 -8.64
C VAL A 132 4.48 -14.54 -8.21
N LEU A 133 4.62 -14.35 -6.90
CA LEU A 133 5.51 -13.34 -6.35
C LEU A 133 6.83 -13.90 -5.81
N ARG A 134 7.11 -15.18 -6.07
CA ARG A 134 8.25 -15.91 -5.49
C ARG A 134 9.60 -15.21 -5.73
N GLU A 135 9.80 -14.69 -6.94
CA GLU A 135 11.06 -14.05 -7.34
C GLU A 135 11.24 -12.65 -6.73
N LEU A 136 10.17 -12.05 -6.19
CA LEU A 136 10.16 -10.70 -5.64
C LEU A 136 10.42 -10.67 -4.12
N GLN A 137 10.33 -11.83 -3.47
CA GLN A 137 10.50 -11.97 -2.02
C GLN A 137 11.88 -11.51 -1.54
N GLY A 138 11.92 -10.75 -0.45
CA GLY A 138 13.12 -10.17 0.14
C GLY A 138 13.64 -8.92 -0.60
N SER A 139 13.04 -8.56 -1.75
CA SER A 139 13.43 -7.38 -2.54
C SER A 139 12.39 -6.26 -2.44
N ILE A 140 11.16 -6.51 -2.92
CA ILE A 140 10.05 -5.54 -2.95
C ILE A 140 8.80 -6.05 -2.23
N ILE A 141 8.79 -7.31 -1.81
CA ILE A 141 7.81 -7.88 -0.89
C ILE A 141 8.55 -8.68 0.21
N PRO A 142 7.95 -8.88 1.38
CA PRO A 142 8.58 -9.67 2.45
C PRO A 142 8.86 -11.13 2.05
N GLU A 143 9.85 -11.76 2.68
CA GLU A 143 9.98 -13.22 2.62
C GLU A 143 8.74 -13.89 3.22
N PHE A 144 8.21 -14.89 2.53
CA PHE A 144 7.08 -15.70 2.95
C PHE A 144 7.57 -16.99 3.57
N TYR A 145 7.22 -17.22 4.84
CA TYR A 145 7.67 -18.39 5.60
C TYR A 145 6.67 -19.55 5.56
N GLY A 146 5.39 -19.27 5.27
CA GLY A 146 4.38 -20.31 5.11
C GLY A 146 2.97 -19.86 5.45
N PHE A 147 2.03 -20.70 5.02
CA PHE A 147 0.63 -20.66 5.42
C PHE A 147 0.33 -21.88 6.28
N PHE A 148 -0.37 -21.66 7.39
CA PHE A 148 -0.72 -22.70 8.34
C PHE A 148 -2.21 -22.61 8.61
N SER A 149 -2.89 -23.75 8.63
CA SER A 149 -4.30 -23.82 9.01
C SER A 149 -4.51 -25.03 9.91
N CYS A 150 -5.26 -24.85 10.99
CA CYS A 150 -5.68 -25.93 11.87
C CYS A 150 -7.14 -25.77 12.28
N PRO A 151 -7.88 -26.88 12.46
CA PRO A 151 -9.15 -26.84 13.14
C PRO A 151 -8.96 -26.34 14.57
N ALA A 152 -9.80 -25.41 15.03
CA ALA A 152 -9.84 -25.05 16.44
C ALA A 152 -10.63 -26.12 17.21
N SER A 153 -10.05 -26.69 18.26
CA SER A 153 -10.72 -27.74 19.06
C SER A 153 -11.98 -27.22 19.76
N ASP A 154 -11.93 -25.98 20.24
CA ASP A 154 -13.00 -25.39 21.07
C ASP A 154 -13.87 -24.37 20.32
N VAL A 155 -13.51 -24.07 19.08
CA VAL A 155 -14.27 -23.15 18.22
C VAL A 155 -14.59 -23.87 16.94
N ARG A 156 -15.87 -23.97 16.60
CA ARG A 156 -16.26 -24.46 15.26
C ARG A 156 -15.69 -23.50 14.22
N GLY A 157 -14.62 -23.91 13.56
CA GLY A 157 -13.92 -23.16 12.53
C GLY A 157 -12.44 -23.51 12.43
N ASN A 158 -11.76 -22.89 11.48
CA ASN A 158 -10.33 -23.02 11.28
C ASN A 158 -9.62 -21.75 11.75
N ILE A 159 -8.44 -21.94 12.33
CA ILE A 159 -7.46 -20.89 12.55
C ILE A 159 -6.47 -20.99 11.41
N SER A 160 -6.37 -19.93 10.64
CA SER A 160 -5.44 -19.84 9.52
C SER A 160 -4.47 -18.69 9.76
N CYS A 161 -3.21 -18.85 9.40
CA CYS A 161 -2.24 -17.76 9.46
C CYS A 161 -1.22 -17.81 8.33
N VAL A 162 -0.76 -16.61 7.96
CA VAL A 162 0.36 -16.37 7.05
C VAL A 162 1.51 -15.78 7.85
N LEU A 163 2.71 -16.34 7.65
CA LEU A 163 3.95 -15.80 8.22
C LEU A 163 4.79 -15.11 7.15
N THR A 164 5.15 -13.86 7.39
CA THR A 164 6.04 -13.07 6.53
C THR A 164 7.12 -12.34 7.31
N GLN A 165 8.22 -11.96 6.67
CA GLN A 165 9.28 -11.19 7.30
C GLN A 165 8.81 -9.79 7.73
N TYR A 166 9.23 -9.38 8.93
CA TYR A 166 8.97 -8.03 9.40
C TYR A 166 9.99 -7.04 8.82
N HIS A 167 9.49 -5.98 8.18
CA HIS A 167 10.30 -4.91 7.59
C HIS A 167 10.03 -3.53 8.20
N GLY A 168 9.41 -3.47 9.38
CA GLY A 168 9.09 -2.21 10.05
C GLY A 168 7.62 -1.85 10.02
N LYS A 169 7.32 -0.55 10.04
CA LYS A 169 5.95 -0.04 10.15
C LYS A 169 5.42 0.36 8.76
N ALA A 170 4.16 0.06 8.52
CA ALA A 170 3.44 0.59 7.37
C ALA A 170 3.43 2.12 7.39
N ILE A 171 3.52 2.75 6.22
CA ILE A 171 3.42 4.20 6.08
C ILE A 171 2.06 4.63 6.61
N ARG A 172 2.02 5.40 7.70
CA ARG A 172 0.75 5.98 8.15
C ARG A 172 0.45 7.23 7.34
N HIS A 173 -0.80 7.71 7.37
CA HIS A 173 -1.22 8.96 6.70
C HIS A 173 -0.49 10.22 7.21
N GLU A 174 0.56 10.08 8.01
CA GLU A 174 1.38 11.17 8.49
C GLU A 174 2.07 11.84 7.30
N PRO A 175 1.88 13.17 7.12
CA PRO A 175 2.40 13.91 5.96
C PRO A 175 3.90 13.66 5.78
N GLU A 176 4.65 13.60 6.87
CA GLU A 176 6.10 13.48 6.94
C GLU A 176 6.67 12.29 6.14
N HIS A 177 5.93 11.17 6.09
CA HIS A 177 6.34 9.93 5.41
C HIS A 177 5.82 9.85 3.97
N ARG A 178 4.92 10.76 3.54
CA ARG A 178 4.48 10.89 2.14
C ARG A 178 5.55 11.50 1.21
N ASN A 179 6.65 12.02 1.75
CA ASN A 179 7.17 13.28 1.24
C ASN A 179 8.44 13.25 0.39
N SER A 180 9.17 12.15 0.27
CA SER A 180 10.26 12.12 -0.72
C SER A 180 9.74 11.64 -2.07
N LEU A 181 10.09 12.36 -3.14
CA LEU A 181 9.82 11.90 -4.50
C LEU A 181 10.42 10.51 -4.74
N GLU A 182 11.56 10.21 -4.11
CA GLU A 182 12.25 8.92 -4.22
C GLU A 182 11.40 7.76 -3.68
N VAL A 183 10.80 7.90 -2.50
CA VAL A 183 9.91 6.86 -1.93
C VAL A 183 8.71 6.61 -2.84
N ARG A 184 8.07 7.68 -3.34
CA ARG A 184 6.92 7.58 -4.26
C ARG A 184 7.29 6.86 -5.56
N LYS A 185 8.45 7.19 -6.15
CA LYS A 185 9.00 6.48 -7.31
C LYS A 185 9.24 5.00 -7.01
N SER A 186 9.88 4.70 -5.87
CA SER A 186 10.19 3.32 -5.49
C SER A 186 8.94 2.46 -5.32
N ILE A 187 7.86 3.01 -4.75
CA ILE A 187 6.57 2.31 -4.68
C ILE A 187 6.00 2.09 -6.08
N TRP A 188 6.01 3.09 -6.96
CA TRP A 188 5.53 2.94 -8.34
C TRP A 188 6.28 1.80 -9.06
N TYR A 189 7.61 1.78 -8.97
CA TYR A 189 8.42 0.73 -9.59
C TYR A 189 8.18 -0.65 -8.98
N ALA A 190 7.95 -0.73 -7.67
CA ALA A 190 7.59 -1.99 -7.02
C ALA A 190 6.24 -2.52 -7.54
N LEU A 191 5.24 -1.64 -7.70
CA LEU A 191 3.95 -2.02 -8.28
C LEU A 191 4.09 -2.45 -9.74
N ASP A 192 4.85 -1.70 -10.54
CA ASP A 192 5.12 -2.05 -11.95
C ASP A 192 5.77 -3.43 -12.07
N THR A 193 6.75 -3.73 -11.21
CA THR A 193 7.41 -5.04 -11.16
C THR A 193 6.44 -6.17 -10.74
N ILE A 194 5.52 -5.90 -9.80
CA ILE A 194 4.47 -6.86 -9.42
C ILE A 194 3.52 -7.12 -10.59
N HIS A 195 3.19 -6.07 -11.34
CA HIS A 195 2.33 -6.15 -12.52
C HIS A 195 2.99 -6.94 -13.66
N GLU A 196 4.31 -6.84 -13.83
CA GLU A 196 5.09 -7.66 -14.77
C GLU A 196 5.02 -9.16 -14.43
N GLN A 197 4.75 -9.53 -13.17
CA GLN A 197 4.49 -10.92 -12.76
C GLN A 197 3.03 -11.36 -13.03
N GLY A 198 2.21 -10.50 -13.64
CA GLY A 198 0.83 -10.81 -13.97
C GLY A 198 -0.15 -10.64 -12.79
N LEU A 199 0.17 -9.79 -11.82
CA LEU A 199 -0.65 -9.57 -10.62
C LEU A 199 -0.94 -8.08 -10.40
N MET A 200 -2.19 -7.74 -10.11
CA MET A 200 -2.61 -6.41 -9.63
C MET A 200 -2.95 -6.50 -8.15
N HIS A 201 -2.56 -5.51 -7.34
CA HIS A 201 -2.77 -5.56 -5.89
C HIS A 201 -4.20 -5.21 -5.46
N HIS A 202 -4.84 -4.27 -6.15
CA HIS A 202 -6.23 -3.83 -5.97
C HIS A 202 -6.55 -3.05 -4.67
N ASP A 203 -5.77 -3.18 -3.61
CA ASP A 203 -5.97 -2.45 -2.34
C ASP A 203 -4.97 -1.32 -2.07
N ILE A 204 -4.00 -1.11 -2.96
CA ILE A 204 -3.05 0.00 -2.82
C ILE A 204 -3.73 1.36 -3.03
N ILE A 205 -4.77 1.41 -3.87
CA ILE A 205 -5.46 2.66 -4.25
C ILE A 205 -6.63 3.03 -3.33
N ASN A 206 -7.31 2.05 -2.73
CA ASN A 206 -8.62 2.24 -2.08
C ASN A 206 -8.52 2.64 -0.60
N GLY A 207 -7.45 2.27 0.10
CA GLY A 207 -7.28 2.50 1.54
C GLY A 207 -6.42 3.71 1.94
N GLY A 208 -5.98 4.50 0.96
CA GLY A 208 -4.86 5.43 1.11
C GLY A 208 -3.55 4.64 1.24
N TRP A 209 -2.72 4.75 0.19
CA TRP A 209 -1.55 3.94 -0.17
C TRP A 209 -0.56 3.55 0.94
N GLY A 210 -0.65 4.15 2.12
CA GLY A 210 0.28 3.90 3.19
C GLY A 210 0.08 2.58 3.94
N ARG A 211 -1.14 2.05 4.04
CA ARG A 211 -1.39 0.89 4.91
C ARG A 211 -0.73 -0.41 4.44
N ASN A 212 -0.57 -0.56 3.12
CA ASN A 212 -0.06 -1.78 2.47
C ASN A 212 1.37 -1.59 1.94
N VAL A 213 2.06 -0.56 2.43
CA VAL A 213 3.43 -0.25 2.08
C VAL A 213 4.24 -0.08 3.36
N VAL A 214 5.29 -0.87 3.50
CA VAL A 214 6.25 -0.79 4.61
C VAL A 214 7.54 -0.15 4.10
N VAL A 215 8.10 0.75 4.90
CA VAL A 215 9.41 1.37 4.61
C VAL A 215 10.39 0.92 5.66
N ASP A 216 11.43 0.22 5.20
CA ASP A 216 12.59 -0.11 6.00
C ASP A 216 13.63 1.01 5.89
N LEU A 217 13.93 1.64 7.02
CA LEU A 217 14.86 2.76 7.16
C LEU A 217 16.20 2.35 7.79
N GLU A 218 16.45 1.06 8.03
CA GLU A 218 17.68 0.59 8.67
C GLU A 218 18.93 0.73 7.76
N GLY A 219 18.73 0.97 6.46
CA GLY A 219 19.79 1.15 5.46
C GLY A 219 20.09 2.61 5.08
N THR A 220 21.13 2.80 4.26
CA THR A 220 21.47 4.12 3.68
C THR A 220 20.44 4.63 2.67
N LYS A 221 19.62 3.73 2.12
CA LYS A 221 18.48 4.04 1.25
C LYS A 221 17.24 3.35 1.78
N PRO A 222 16.08 4.04 1.78
CA PRO A 222 14.82 3.42 2.18
C PRO A 222 14.50 2.25 1.24
N LYS A 223 14.18 1.08 1.81
CA LYS A 223 13.64 -0.05 1.05
C LYS A 223 12.13 -0.10 1.22
N ILE A 224 11.44 -0.42 0.14
CA ILE A 224 9.98 -0.46 0.09
C ILE A 224 9.53 -1.91 -0.02
N PHE A 225 8.57 -2.28 0.81
CA PHE A 225 7.93 -3.58 0.77
C PHE A 225 6.43 -3.42 0.62
N ILE A 226 5.87 -3.99 -0.44
CA ILE A 226 4.43 -4.09 -0.66
C ILE A 226 3.92 -5.33 0.07
N ILE A 227 2.82 -5.19 0.80
CA ILE A 227 2.25 -6.22 1.68
C ILE A 227 0.74 -6.32 1.50
N ASP A 228 0.13 -7.40 2.01
CA ASP A 228 -1.33 -7.59 2.10
C ASP A 228 -2.00 -7.89 0.74
N PHE A 229 -1.66 -9.03 0.14
CA PHE A 229 -2.11 -9.45 -1.19
C PHE A 229 -3.44 -10.23 -1.18
N GLU A 230 -4.30 -10.01 -0.17
CA GLU A 230 -5.59 -10.70 -0.06
C GLU A 230 -6.58 -10.32 -1.17
N ASP A 231 -6.54 -9.06 -1.60
CA ASP A 231 -7.38 -8.53 -2.68
C ASP A 231 -6.73 -8.64 -4.07
N ALA A 232 -5.52 -9.20 -4.15
CA ALA A 232 -4.75 -9.24 -5.38
C ALA A 232 -5.38 -10.18 -6.42
N ARG A 233 -5.29 -9.80 -7.69
CA ARG A 233 -5.95 -10.52 -8.79
C ARG A 233 -4.99 -10.73 -9.95
N PRO A 234 -5.12 -11.85 -10.70
CA PRO A 234 -4.44 -12.01 -11.98
C PRO A 234 -4.72 -10.81 -12.89
N HIS A 235 -3.68 -10.33 -13.55
CA HIS A 235 -3.72 -9.11 -14.33
C HIS A 235 -2.76 -9.18 -15.52
N ASP A 236 -3.30 -9.08 -16.73
CA ASP A 236 -2.49 -8.81 -17.92
C ASP A 236 -2.23 -7.30 -17.97
N CYS A 237 -1.07 -6.89 -17.46
CA CYS A 237 -0.75 -5.47 -17.34
C CYS A 237 -0.55 -4.83 -18.72
N LEU A 238 -1.38 -3.83 -18.99
CA LEU A 238 -1.11 -2.86 -20.05
C LEU A 238 -0.08 -1.86 -19.52
N LYS A 239 1.01 -1.64 -20.26
CA LYS A 239 2.11 -0.77 -19.82
C LYS A 239 1.58 0.55 -19.27
N ALA A 240 1.99 0.88 -18.05
CA ALA A 240 1.67 2.18 -17.49
C ALA A 240 2.37 3.29 -18.28
N PRO A 241 1.77 4.49 -18.33
CA PRO A 241 2.46 5.64 -18.89
C PRO A 241 3.74 5.94 -18.09
N PRO A 242 4.80 6.43 -18.74
CA PRO A 242 6.04 6.77 -18.05
C PRO A 242 5.79 7.75 -16.90
N ILE A 243 6.48 7.52 -15.78
CA ILE A 243 6.53 8.47 -14.66
C ILE A 243 6.96 9.85 -15.20
N PHE A 244 6.35 10.93 -14.69
CA PHE A 244 6.59 12.33 -15.10
C PHE A 244 6.06 12.74 -16.47
N SER A 245 5.08 12.02 -16.99
CA SER A 245 4.32 12.51 -18.15
C SER A 245 3.44 13.70 -17.76
N LEU A 246 3.28 14.65 -18.69
CA LEU A 246 2.44 15.84 -18.55
C LEU A 246 1.01 15.52 -18.96
N GLY A 247 0.02 16.01 -18.21
CA GLY A 247 -1.36 16.10 -18.70
C GLY A 247 -2.00 14.77 -19.05
N LEU A 248 -1.62 13.70 -18.33
CA LEU A 248 -2.18 12.37 -18.53
C LEU A 248 -3.69 12.37 -18.28
N GLU A 249 -4.46 12.46 -19.35
CA GLU A 249 -5.79 11.87 -19.38
C GLU A 249 -5.63 10.35 -19.25
N TYR A 250 -6.56 9.71 -18.55
CA TYR A 250 -6.58 8.26 -18.50
C TYR A 250 -6.92 7.73 -19.90
N GLU A 251 -5.95 7.10 -20.56
CA GLU A 251 -6.22 6.33 -21.77
C GLU A 251 -6.80 4.98 -21.37
N SER A 252 -7.81 4.49 -22.11
CA SER A 252 -8.43 3.18 -21.85
C SER A 252 -7.43 2.02 -21.84
N ASP A 253 -6.28 2.23 -22.47
CA ASP A 253 -5.25 1.23 -22.70
C ASP A 253 -4.14 1.29 -21.63
N SER A 254 -4.31 2.08 -20.56
CA SER A 254 -3.38 2.15 -19.43
C SER A 254 -3.83 1.29 -18.26
N CYS A 255 -2.88 0.70 -17.52
CA CYS A 255 -3.20 0.03 -16.26
C CYS A 255 -3.77 1.02 -15.22
N TYR A 256 -5.01 0.78 -14.78
CA TYR A 256 -5.73 1.65 -13.85
C TYR A 256 -5.04 1.80 -12.50
N GLU A 257 -4.51 0.73 -11.89
CA GLU A 257 -3.86 0.82 -10.58
C GLU A 257 -2.58 1.67 -10.63
N LEU A 258 -1.73 1.46 -11.64
CA LEU A 258 -0.48 2.24 -11.81
C LEU A 258 -0.75 3.69 -12.21
N TRP A 259 -1.72 3.93 -13.08
CA TRP A 259 -2.17 5.29 -13.40
C TRP A 259 -2.74 5.99 -12.16
N ARG A 260 -3.64 5.33 -11.44
CA ARG A 260 -4.26 5.91 -10.24
C ARG A 260 -3.22 6.20 -9.18
N TYR A 261 -2.31 5.25 -8.92
CA TYR A 261 -1.21 5.44 -7.99
C TYR A 261 -0.33 6.62 -8.40
N GLY A 262 0.09 6.71 -9.67
CA GLY A 262 0.94 7.81 -10.12
C GLY A 262 0.29 9.19 -10.00
N LEU A 263 -1.03 9.29 -10.22
CA LEU A 263 -1.78 10.54 -10.02
C LEU A 263 -1.81 10.94 -8.54
N ASP A 264 -2.21 10.01 -7.71
CA ASP A 264 -2.35 10.17 -6.26
C ASP A 264 -0.99 10.48 -5.59
N ALA A 265 0.04 9.79 -6.03
CA ALA A 265 1.42 10.00 -5.63
C ALA A 265 2.06 11.19 -6.36
N GLN A 266 1.35 12.03 -7.12
CA GLN A 266 1.89 13.23 -7.78
C GLN A 266 3.19 12.95 -8.56
N LEU A 267 3.22 11.79 -9.21
CA LEU A 267 4.30 11.37 -10.09
C LEU A 267 4.04 11.84 -11.52
N TYR A 268 2.81 12.21 -11.82
CA TYR A 268 2.44 12.92 -13.03
C TYR A 268 2.31 14.41 -12.72
N ALA A 269 2.79 15.24 -13.64
CA ALA A 269 2.46 16.64 -13.54
C ALA A 269 1.06 16.87 -14.09
N PRO A 270 0.23 17.66 -13.39
CA PRO A 270 -1.02 18.06 -13.96
C PRO A 270 -0.72 18.85 -15.24
N GLY A 271 -1.39 18.47 -16.32
CA GLY A 271 -1.36 19.20 -17.59
C GLY A 271 -2.04 20.56 -17.52
N PHE A 272 -2.48 20.98 -16.34
CA PHE A 272 -3.21 22.20 -16.11
C PHE A 272 -2.82 22.84 -14.77
N ILE A 273 -2.92 24.16 -14.71
CA ILE A 273 -2.83 24.96 -13.48
C ILE A 273 -4.24 25.45 -13.14
N LEU A 274 -4.67 25.25 -11.89
CA LEU A 274 -5.91 25.83 -11.40
C LEU A 274 -5.68 27.30 -11.03
N CYS A 275 -6.16 28.22 -11.87
CA CYS A 275 -6.10 29.66 -11.62
C CYS A 275 -7.52 30.23 -11.55
N ARG A 276 -7.93 30.81 -10.41
CA ARG A 276 -9.27 31.39 -10.17
C ARG A 276 -10.42 30.48 -10.65
N ASN A 277 -10.40 29.22 -10.23
CA ASN A 277 -11.38 28.17 -10.59
C ASN A 277 -11.39 27.76 -12.07
N LYS A 278 -10.32 28.06 -12.83
CA LYS A 278 -10.14 27.59 -14.21
C LYS A 278 -8.92 26.71 -14.35
N LEU A 279 -9.07 25.62 -15.09
CA LEU A 279 -7.97 24.76 -15.48
C LEU A 279 -7.33 25.35 -16.73
N ILE A 280 -6.14 25.94 -16.59
CA ILE A 280 -5.36 26.49 -17.70
C ILE A 280 -4.34 25.43 -18.11
N PRO A 281 -4.35 24.95 -19.37
CA PRO A 281 -3.35 23.99 -19.84
C PRO A 281 -1.93 24.50 -19.58
N LEU A 282 -1.04 23.66 -19.09
CA LEU A 282 0.34 24.05 -18.75
C LEU A 282 1.06 24.57 -19.99
N GLU A 283 0.71 24.07 -21.18
CA GLU A 283 1.25 24.52 -22.46
C GLU A 283 0.91 25.99 -22.76
N ARG A 284 -0.09 26.56 -22.08
CA ARG A 284 -0.52 27.97 -22.19
C ARG A 284 -0.18 28.79 -20.95
N ALA A 285 0.42 28.18 -19.94
CA ALA A 285 0.79 28.80 -18.69
C ALA A 285 2.31 28.83 -18.56
N ARG A 286 3.03 29.29 -19.60
CA ARG A 286 4.51 29.23 -19.61
C ARG A 286 5.16 30.36 -18.81
N SER A 287 4.41 31.43 -18.55
CA SER A 287 4.83 32.55 -17.72
C SER A 287 3.63 33.19 -17.04
N ILE A 288 3.88 34.12 -16.10
CA ILE A 288 2.81 34.92 -15.47
C ILE A 288 2.07 35.73 -16.54
N GLU A 289 2.79 36.24 -17.54
CA GLU A 289 2.26 37.02 -18.67
C GLU A 289 1.42 36.16 -19.63
N GLU A 290 1.74 34.87 -19.81
CA GLU A 290 0.88 33.96 -20.58
C GLU A 290 -0.37 33.52 -19.80
N LEU A 291 -0.22 33.24 -18.50
CA LEU A 291 -1.35 33.01 -17.59
C LEU A 291 -2.32 34.18 -17.63
N ASP A 292 -1.77 35.39 -17.61
CA ASP A 292 -2.47 36.65 -17.85
C ASP A 292 -3.19 36.64 -19.21
N LYS A 293 -2.53 36.30 -20.34
CA LYS A 293 -3.20 36.25 -21.64
C LYS A 293 -4.38 35.27 -21.72
N THR A 294 -4.44 34.25 -20.86
CA THR A 294 -5.59 33.33 -20.76
C THR A 294 -6.78 33.87 -19.97
N ARG A 295 -6.78 35.18 -19.66
CA ARG A 295 -7.90 35.92 -19.07
C ARG A 295 -9.21 35.68 -19.83
N PHE A 296 -10.29 35.62 -19.07
CA PHE A 296 -11.66 35.51 -19.57
C PHE A 296 -12.51 36.75 -19.29
N VAL A 297 -12.02 37.66 -18.45
CA VAL A 297 -12.65 38.94 -18.19
C VAL A 297 -11.85 39.95 -18.98
N ASP A 298 -12.52 40.72 -19.83
CA ASP A 298 -11.91 41.88 -20.45
C ASP A 298 -11.68 42.93 -19.35
N TYR A 299 -10.44 43.06 -18.90
CA TYR A 299 -10.05 44.03 -17.88
C TYR A 299 -9.96 45.46 -18.45
N SER A 300 -10.36 45.69 -19.70
CA SER A 300 -10.44 47.05 -20.27
C SER A 300 -11.34 47.99 -19.45
N GLU A 301 -12.31 47.44 -18.70
CA GLU A 301 -13.16 48.17 -17.75
C GLU A 301 -12.89 47.85 -16.27
N ALA A 302 -11.97 46.94 -15.98
CA ALA A 302 -11.68 46.55 -14.61
C ALA A 302 -10.82 47.58 -13.90
N SER A 303 -11.02 47.70 -12.59
CA SER A 303 -10.19 48.58 -11.78
C SER A 303 -8.75 48.07 -11.73
N GLU A 304 -7.80 48.99 -11.56
CA GLU A 304 -6.37 48.69 -11.35
C GLU A 304 -6.15 47.69 -10.20
N ILE A 305 -7.03 47.70 -9.20
CA ILE A 305 -7.04 46.78 -8.05
C ILE A 305 -7.39 45.34 -8.48
N GLU A 306 -8.42 45.14 -9.30
CA GLU A 306 -8.77 43.81 -9.84
C GLU A 306 -7.69 43.27 -10.79
N TYR A 307 -7.02 44.21 -11.48
CA TYR A 307 -5.68 44.16 -12.05
C TYR A 307 -4.70 43.34 -11.21
N GLU A 308 -4.21 44.03 -10.19
CA GLU A 308 -3.14 43.57 -9.31
C GLU A 308 -3.51 42.26 -8.60
N ASP A 309 -4.76 42.13 -8.15
CA ASP A 309 -5.26 40.90 -7.54
C ASP A 309 -5.14 39.69 -8.48
N HIS A 310 -5.25 39.89 -9.80
CA HIS A 310 -5.11 38.81 -10.78
C HIS A 310 -3.67 38.32 -10.87
N ILE A 311 -2.73 39.25 -10.99
CA ILE A 311 -1.30 38.96 -11.09
C ILE A 311 -0.81 38.30 -9.80
N ILE A 312 -1.24 38.79 -8.63
CA ILE A 312 -0.90 38.19 -7.34
C ILE A 312 -1.38 36.73 -7.27
N PHE A 313 -2.62 36.46 -7.70
CA PHE A 313 -3.16 35.10 -7.69
C PHE A 313 -2.45 34.18 -8.69
N ALA A 314 -2.20 34.66 -9.92
CA ALA A 314 -1.50 33.89 -10.95
C ALA A 314 -0.07 33.54 -10.49
N LYS A 315 0.64 34.51 -9.90
CA LYS A 315 1.96 34.29 -9.31
C LYS A 315 1.91 33.28 -8.16
N PHE A 316 0.94 33.41 -7.25
CA PHE A 316 0.76 32.45 -6.17
C PHE A 316 0.49 31.03 -6.69
N ALA A 317 -0.38 30.89 -7.69
CA ALA A 317 -0.68 29.60 -8.31
C ALA A 317 0.55 28.99 -9.00
N TRP A 318 1.33 29.82 -9.71
CA TRP A 318 2.59 29.42 -10.34
C TRP A 318 3.64 29.00 -9.31
N ASP A 319 3.86 29.80 -8.26
CA ASP A 319 4.81 29.51 -7.19
C ASP A 319 4.44 28.20 -6.48
N LYS A 320 3.14 27.97 -6.21
CA LYS A 320 2.65 26.70 -5.63
C LYS A 320 2.84 25.52 -6.58
N TYR A 321 2.63 25.71 -7.88
CA TYR A 321 2.92 24.69 -8.88
C TYR A 321 4.42 24.36 -8.90
N MET A 322 5.27 25.38 -8.91
CA MET A 322 6.74 25.25 -8.94
C MET A 322 7.31 24.64 -7.67
N GLU A 323 6.80 25.01 -6.50
CA GLU A 323 7.12 24.39 -5.22
C GLU A 323 6.83 22.87 -5.28
N ARG A 324 5.71 22.50 -5.89
CA ARG A 324 5.21 21.11 -5.91
C ARG A 324 5.79 20.27 -7.05
N TYR A 325 6.08 20.85 -8.20
CA TYR A 325 6.44 20.12 -9.42
C TYR A 325 7.72 20.63 -10.10
N GLY A 326 8.27 21.78 -9.69
CA GLY A 326 9.47 22.36 -10.29
C GLY A 326 10.75 21.52 -10.12
N HIS A 327 10.71 20.53 -9.24
CA HIS A 327 11.77 19.54 -9.08
C HIS A 327 11.66 18.36 -10.07
N LEU A 328 10.57 18.27 -10.84
CA LEU A 328 10.39 17.21 -11.83
C LEU A 328 11.24 17.51 -13.08
N PRO A 329 12.03 16.55 -13.59
CA PRO A 329 12.95 16.78 -14.71
C PRO A 329 12.28 17.37 -15.95
N PHE A 330 11.04 16.99 -16.25
CA PHE A 330 10.35 17.54 -17.41
C PHE A 330 9.84 18.98 -17.17
N VAL A 331 9.40 19.34 -15.94
CA VAL A 331 9.04 20.74 -15.63
C VAL A 331 10.29 21.61 -15.78
N GLN A 332 11.44 21.12 -15.32
CA GLN A 332 12.73 21.77 -15.55
C GLN A 332 13.09 21.84 -17.03
N ALA A 333 12.84 20.77 -17.80
CA ALA A 333 13.07 20.77 -19.24
C ALA A 333 12.21 21.82 -19.94
N VAL A 334 10.91 21.85 -19.67
CA VAL A 334 9.98 22.87 -20.17
C VAL A 334 10.48 24.27 -19.83
N ILE A 335 10.81 24.54 -18.57
CA ILE A 335 11.37 25.83 -18.13
C ILE A 335 12.68 26.17 -18.85
N SER A 336 13.59 25.22 -19.01
CA SER A 336 14.87 25.46 -19.68
C SER A 336 14.72 25.77 -21.17
N THR A 337 13.70 25.21 -21.84
CA THR A 337 13.34 25.61 -23.21
C THR A 337 12.71 27.01 -23.25
N LEU A 338 12.05 27.45 -22.18
CA LEU A 338 11.47 28.79 -22.09
C LEU A 338 12.53 29.87 -21.90
N ASP A 339 13.53 29.62 -21.05
CA ASP A 339 14.64 30.56 -20.79
C ASP A 339 15.50 30.80 -22.04
N LYS A 340 15.54 29.83 -22.96
CA LYS A 340 16.19 29.98 -24.28
C LYS A 340 15.30 30.69 -25.31
N SER A 341 13.97 30.67 -25.14
CA SER A 341 13.05 31.33 -26.06
C SER A 341 13.02 32.85 -25.87
N SER A 342 13.22 33.33 -24.63
CA SER A 342 13.44 34.75 -24.35
C SER A 342 14.79 35.26 -24.88
N GLU A 343 15.82 34.41 -24.93
CA GLU A 343 17.08 34.73 -25.63
C GLU A 343 16.91 34.75 -27.16
N LEU A 344 16.07 33.87 -27.73
CA LEU A 344 15.77 33.83 -29.16
C LEU A 344 14.97 35.05 -29.65
N GLU A 345 14.08 35.62 -28.82
CA GLU A 345 13.44 36.92 -29.11
C GLU A 345 14.45 38.09 -29.05
N HIS A 346 15.57 37.94 -28.33
CA HIS A 346 16.69 38.90 -28.41
C HIS A 346 17.61 38.68 -29.62
N CYS A 347 17.64 37.47 -30.19
CA CYS A 347 18.40 37.17 -31.42
C CYS A 347 17.61 37.43 -32.71
N GLN A 348 16.28 37.58 -32.67
CA GLN A 348 15.45 37.94 -33.84
C GLN A 348 15.16 39.45 -33.98
N ALA A 349 15.74 40.29 -33.11
CA ALA A 349 15.78 41.74 -33.27
C ALA A 349 17.05 42.25 -34.01
N LEU A 350 17.84 41.35 -34.62
CA LEU A 350 19.06 41.67 -35.36
C LEU A 350 19.16 40.99 -36.74
N VAL A 351 18.06 40.98 -37.51
CA VAL A 351 18.12 40.89 -39.00
C VAL A 351 17.10 41.83 -39.62
#